data_AF-A0A7S2YNX8-F1
#
_entry.id   AF-A0A7S2YNX8-F1
#
_cell.length_a   1.000
_cell.length_b   1.000
_cell.length_c   1.000
_cell.angle_alpha   90.00
_cell.angle_beta   90.00
_cell.angle_gamma   90.00
#
_symmetry.space_group_name_H-M   'P 1'
#
loop_
_entity.id
_entity.type
_entity.pdbx_description
1 polymer ?
#
loop_
_entity_poly.entity_id
_entity_poly.type
_entity_poly.pdbx_seq_one_letter_code
_entity_poly.pdbx_strand_id
1 'polypeptide(L)'
;FKALAVHPGHNRALMALVDIHAQEKNYEACVGLLQKGLDGSIYAPKDPIDQAQILYRLGVMYSTAENYKEAIDVLQQASVLDPGLSDVQRQINRIEKIMRGLDPNETGDEIMEDSSPSLESPHGGYHGRPSY
;
A
#
# COMPACT_ATOMS: atom_id res chain seq x y z
N PHE A 1 31.62 23.51 1.20
CA PHE A 1 30.34 23.74 0.49
C PHE A 1 30.38 23.05 -0.87
N LYS A 2 29.87 21.82 -0.97
CA LYS A 2 29.70 21.09 -2.23
C LYS A 2 28.22 20.74 -2.38
N ALA A 3 27.38 21.79 -2.34
CA ALA A 3 25.95 21.71 -2.59
C ALA A 3 25.74 22.02 -4.08
N LEU A 4 25.96 21.02 -4.93
CA LEU A 4 25.63 21.12 -6.35
C LEU A 4 24.84 19.88 -6.76
N ALA A 5 23.59 20.14 -7.13
CA ALA A 5 22.85 19.45 -8.18
C ALA A 5 22.18 18.10 -7.86
N VAL A 6 21.47 18.00 -6.74
CA VAL A 6 20.18 17.30 -6.78
C VAL A 6 19.21 18.34 -7.34
N HIS A 7 18.86 18.29 -8.62
CA HIS A 7 17.84 19.17 -9.18
C HIS A 7 16.49 18.74 -8.57
N PRO A 8 15.96 19.46 -7.56
CA PRO A 8 14.76 19.03 -6.82
C PRO A 8 13.49 19.13 -7.70
N GLY A 9 13.63 19.63 -8.93
CA GLY A 9 12.57 19.78 -9.91
C GLY A 9 12.40 18.61 -10.87
N HIS A 10 13.39 17.71 -11.04
CA HIS A 10 13.29 16.65 -12.06
C HIS A 10 12.34 15.53 -11.65
N ASN A 11 12.48 15.01 -10.43
CA ASN A 11 11.52 14.06 -9.87
C ASN A 11 10.13 14.71 -9.80
N ARG A 12 10.03 15.94 -9.26
CA ARG A 12 8.75 16.66 -9.15
C ARG A 12 8.05 16.90 -10.50
N ALA A 13 8.81 17.20 -11.56
CA ALA A 13 8.26 17.36 -12.90
C ALA A 13 7.78 16.03 -13.49
N LEU A 14 8.54 14.95 -13.31
CA LEU A 14 8.10 13.61 -13.71
C LEU A 14 6.82 13.20 -12.98
N MET A 15 6.73 13.48 -11.67
CA MET A 15 5.53 13.22 -10.88
C MET A 15 4.33 14.01 -11.39
N ALA A 16 4.51 15.31 -11.67
CA ALA A 16 3.43 16.14 -12.21
C ALA A 16 2.94 15.65 -13.58
N LEU A 17 3.83 15.20 -14.47
CA LEU A 17 3.45 14.62 -15.76
C LEU A 17 2.65 13.33 -15.58
N VAL A 18 3.06 12.47 -14.65
CA VAL A 18 2.33 11.24 -14.33
C VAL A 18 0.96 11.57 -13.73
N ASP A 19 0.84 12.59 -12.88
CA ASP A 19 -0.47 13.03 -12.35
C ASP A 19 -1.40 13.49 -13.47
N ILE A 20 -0.89 14.30 -14.41
CA ILE A 20 -1.67 14.79 -15.55
C ILE A 20 -2.12 13.63 -16.44
N HIS A 21 -1.23 12.72 -16.80
CA HIS A 21 -1.59 11.58 -17.65
C HIS A 21 -2.47 10.54 -16.93
N ALA A 22 -2.34 10.41 -15.60
CA ALA A 22 -3.24 9.60 -14.80
C ALA A 22 -4.66 10.16 -14.79
N GLN A 23 -4.83 11.49 -14.81
CA GLN A 23 -6.15 12.12 -14.98
C GLN A 23 -6.76 11.84 -16.35
N GLU A 24 -5.94 11.70 -17.38
CA GLU A 24 -6.38 11.30 -18.72
C GLU A 24 -6.69 9.79 -18.84
N LYS A 25 -6.56 9.02 -17.75
CA LYS A 25 -6.69 7.54 -17.71
C LYS A 25 -5.72 6.81 -18.63
N ASN A 26 -4.64 7.47 -19.06
CA ASN A 26 -3.62 6.91 -19.94
C ASN A 26 -2.53 6.21 -19.10
N TYR A 27 -2.91 5.13 -18.41
CA TYR A 27 -2.02 4.44 -17.45
C TYR A 27 -0.82 3.79 -18.14
N GLU A 28 -0.97 3.24 -19.35
CA GLU A 28 0.15 2.65 -20.11
C GLU A 28 1.22 3.68 -20.45
N ALA A 29 0.81 4.90 -20.83
CA ALA A 29 1.75 6.00 -21.10
C ALA A 29 2.49 6.41 -19.82
N CYS A 30 1.80 6.43 -18.68
CA CYS A 30 2.41 6.70 -17.37
C CYS A 30 3.47 5.65 -17.01
N VAL A 31 3.14 4.37 -17.18
CA VAL A 31 4.07 3.24 -16.95
C VAL A 31 5.32 3.39 -17.82
N GLY A 32 5.15 3.67 -19.12
CA GLY A 32 6.28 3.85 -20.04
C GLY A 32 7.15 5.06 -19.68
N LEU A 33 6.55 6.17 -19.24
CA LEU A 33 7.30 7.36 -18.77
C LEU A 33 8.11 7.06 -17.50
N LEU A 34 7.51 6.36 -16.53
CA LEU A 34 8.15 6.00 -15.26
C LEU A 34 9.30 5.00 -15.48
N GLN A 35 9.11 4.00 -16.35
CA GLN A 35 10.16 3.05 -16.72
C GLN A 35 11.35 3.73 -17.41
N LYS A 36 11.08 4.65 -18.36
CA LYS A 36 12.13 5.47 -19.00
C LYS A 36 12.85 6.39 -18.01
N GLY A 37 12.16 6.82 -16.95
CA GLY A 37 12.77 7.46 -15.80
C GLY A 37 13.78 6.52 -15.14
N LEU A 38 13.33 5.35 -14.68
CA LEU A 38 14.19 4.36 -14.02
C LEU A 38 15.39 3.89 -14.85
N ASP A 39 15.22 3.70 -16.16
CA ASP A 39 16.28 3.29 -17.09
C ASP A 39 17.34 4.40 -17.34
N GLY A 40 17.13 5.59 -16.77
CA GLY A 40 18.04 6.73 -16.93
C GLY A 40 17.93 7.43 -18.30
N SER A 41 16.97 7.03 -19.12
CA SER A 41 16.69 7.62 -20.43
C SER A 41 16.19 9.07 -20.32
N ILE A 42 15.42 9.36 -19.27
CA ILE A 42 14.89 10.72 -18.98
C ILE A 42 15.55 11.33 -17.74
N TYR A 43 15.77 10.52 -16.70
CA TYR A 43 16.37 10.97 -15.44
C TYR A 43 16.95 9.77 -14.72
N ALA A 44 18.27 9.64 -14.59
CA ALA A 44 18.86 8.61 -13.74
C ALA A 44 18.79 9.06 -12.27
N PRO A 45 17.88 8.49 -11.45
CA PRO A 45 17.81 8.86 -10.03
C PRO A 45 19.13 8.47 -9.35
N LYS A 46 19.83 9.48 -8.85
CA LYS A 46 21.12 9.31 -8.16
C LYS A 46 20.96 8.82 -6.72
N ASP A 47 19.81 9.14 -6.12
CA ASP A 47 19.48 8.77 -4.75
C ASP A 47 18.51 7.58 -4.74
N PRO A 48 18.75 6.57 -3.88
CA PRO A 48 17.86 5.42 -3.72
C PRO A 48 16.43 5.82 -3.33
N ILE A 49 16.29 6.93 -2.60
CA ILE A 49 14.99 7.48 -2.18
C ILE A 49 14.20 8.01 -3.38
N ASP A 50 14.87 8.65 -4.35
CA ASP A 50 14.22 9.07 -5.60
C ASP A 50 13.77 7.87 -6.43
N GLN A 51 14.59 6.82 -6.49
CA GLN A 51 14.23 5.55 -7.12
C GLN A 51 13.00 4.94 -6.47
N ALA A 52 12.95 4.90 -5.14
CA ALA A 52 11.83 4.38 -4.37
C ALA A 52 10.52 5.13 -4.69
N GLN A 53 10.56 6.45 -4.82
CA GLN A 53 9.37 7.25 -5.16
C GLN A 53 8.86 6.96 -6.58
N ILE A 54 9.77 6.81 -7.56
CA ILE A 54 9.40 6.47 -8.94
C ILE A 54 8.79 5.06 -8.99
N LEU A 55 9.40 4.09 -8.31
CA LEU A 55 8.86 2.73 -8.20
C LEU A 55 7.50 2.71 -7.50
N TYR A 56 7.33 3.46 -6.40
CA TYR A 56 6.03 3.57 -5.72
C TYR A 56 4.93 4.03 -6.69
N ARG A 57 5.20 5.07 -7.47
CA ARG A 57 4.25 5.61 -8.44
C ARG A 57 3.96 4.64 -9.57
N LEU A 58 4.98 3.91 -10.03
CA LEU A 58 4.82 2.84 -11.01
C LEU A 58 3.91 1.73 -10.49
N GLY A 59 4.08 1.32 -9.23
CA GLY A 59 3.20 0.36 -8.56
C GLY A 59 1.75 0.85 -8.45
N VAL A 60 1.53 2.13 -8.12
CA VAL A 60 0.18 2.72 -8.10
C VAL A 60 -0.46 2.72 -9.49
N MET A 61 0.30 3.02 -10.55
CA MET A 61 -0.21 2.97 -11.93
C MET A 61 -0.56 1.54 -12.35
N TYR A 62 0.28 0.55 -12.03
CA TYR A 62 -0.03 -0.86 -12.26
C TYR A 62 -1.29 -1.30 -11.50
N SER A 63 -1.45 -0.87 -10.25
CA SER A 63 -2.67 -1.17 -9.48
C SER A 63 -3.91 -0.55 -10.11
N THR A 64 -3.79 0.65 -10.69
CA THR A 64 -4.91 1.33 -11.37
C THR A 64 -5.23 0.68 -12.72
N ALA A 65 -4.22 0.09 -13.37
CA ALA A 65 -4.37 -0.73 -14.56
C ALA A 65 -4.80 -2.19 -14.25
N GLU A 66 -5.21 -2.50 -13.02
CA GLU A 66 -5.60 -3.85 -12.55
C GLU A 66 -4.48 -4.92 -12.62
N ASN A 67 -3.25 -4.51 -12.89
CA ASN A 67 -2.06 -5.37 -12.90
C ASN A 67 -1.50 -5.53 -11.48
N TYR A 68 -2.30 -6.13 -10.60
CA TYR A 68 -2.01 -6.21 -9.17
C TYR A 68 -0.71 -6.96 -8.82
N LYS A 69 -0.37 -7.99 -9.58
CA LYS A 69 0.87 -8.78 -9.36
C LYS A 69 2.12 -7.93 -9.60
N GLU A 70 2.17 -7.23 -10.72
CA GLU A 70 3.27 -6.31 -11.06
C GLU A 70 3.31 -5.13 -10.09
N ALA A 71 2.14 -4.62 -9.69
CA ALA A 71 2.05 -3.54 -8.72
C ALA A 71 2.74 -3.91 -7.39
N ILE A 72 2.44 -5.10 -6.84
CA ILE A 72 3.05 -5.57 -5.59
C ILE A 72 4.56 -5.76 -5.75
N ASP A 73 5.01 -6.38 -6.85
CA ASP A 73 6.45 -6.63 -7.07
C ASP A 73 7.25 -5.32 -7.10
N VAL A 74 6.76 -4.33 -7.85
CA VAL A 74 7.38 -3.01 -7.95
C VAL A 74 7.33 -2.26 -6.61
N LEU A 75 6.21 -2.34 -5.88
CA LEU A 75 6.09 -1.73 -4.55
C LEU A 75 7.06 -2.36 -3.55
N GLN A 76 7.29 -3.67 -3.60
CA GLN A 76 8.28 -4.34 -2.76
C GLN A 76 9.69 -3.83 -3.05
N GLN A 77 10.04 -3.65 -4.33
CA GLN A 77 11.32 -3.04 -4.71
C GLN A 77 11.46 -1.62 -4.14
N ALA A 78 10.40 -0.81 -4.16
CA ALA A 78 10.39 0.51 -3.54
C ALA A 78 10.64 0.44 -2.03
N SER A 79 10.03 -0.51 -1.33
CA SER A 79 10.23 -0.71 0.12
C SER A 79 11.64 -1.15 0.49
N VAL A 80 12.35 -1.85 -0.42
CA VAL A 80 13.75 -2.24 -0.20
C VAL A 80 14.67 -1.01 -0.29
N LEU A 81 14.36 -0.08 -1.19
CA LEU A 81 15.15 1.14 -1.37
C LEU A 81 14.86 2.20 -0.30
N ASP A 82 13.60 2.37 0.07
CA ASP A 82 13.18 3.25 1.16
C ASP A 82 12.21 2.51 2.12
N PRO A 83 12.75 1.89 3.18
CA PRO A 83 11.94 1.24 4.21
C PRO A 83 11.05 2.23 5.00
N GLY A 84 11.34 3.53 4.93
CA GLY A 84 10.57 4.59 5.60
C GLY A 84 9.30 5.00 4.85
N LEU A 85 9.12 4.54 3.61
CA LEU A 85 7.98 4.88 2.76
C LEU A 85 6.71 4.16 3.25
N SER A 86 6.11 4.72 4.30
CA SER A 86 4.95 4.16 5.02
C SER A 86 3.75 3.90 4.12
N ASP A 87 3.66 4.63 3.00
CA ASP A 87 2.60 4.49 2.01
C ASP A 87 2.71 3.19 1.19
N VAL A 88 3.92 2.63 1.00
CA VAL A 88 4.11 1.38 0.21
C VAL A 88 3.34 0.24 0.84
N GLN A 89 3.53 0.00 2.13
CA GLN A 89 2.86 -1.09 2.83
C GLN A 89 1.34 -0.91 2.81
N ARG A 90 0.84 0.34 2.95
CA ARG A 90 -0.60 0.61 2.83
C ARG A 90 -1.13 0.24 1.45
N GLN A 91 -0.40 0.56 0.38
CA GLN A 91 -0.81 0.20 -0.98
C GLN A 91 -0.76 -1.31 -1.22
N ILE A 92 0.30 -2.02 -0.79
CA ILE A 92 0.38 -3.48 -0.93
C ILE A 92 -0.81 -4.15 -0.23
N ASN A 93 -1.06 -3.82 1.04
CA ASN A 93 -2.19 -4.38 1.79
C ASN A 93 -3.53 -4.09 1.11
N ARG A 94 -3.71 -2.88 0.56
CA ARG A 94 -4.91 -2.51 -0.20
C ARG A 94 -5.08 -3.38 -1.44
N ILE A 95 -4.01 -3.58 -2.21
CA ILE A 95 -4.02 -4.40 -3.42
C ILE A 95 -4.33 -5.86 -3.07
N GLU A 96 -3.71 -6.40 -2.02
CA GLU A 96 -3.96 -7.77 -1.56
C GLU A 96 -5.42 -7.99 -1.14
N LYS A 97 -6.04 -7.01 -0.46
CA LYS A 97 -7.48 -7.03 -0.16
C LYS A 97 -8.32 -7.10 -1.44
N ILE A 98 -8.05 -6.22 -2.41
CA ILE A 98 -8.74 -6.19 -3.70
C ILE A 98 -8.60 -7.54 -4.42
N MET A 99 -7.40 -8.13 -4.45
CA MET A 99 -7.15 -9.44 -5.06
C MET A 99 -7.89 -10.58 -4.37
N ARG A 100 -8.13 -10.49 -3.06
CA ARG A 100 -8.95 -11.45 -2.29
C ARG A 100 -10.45 -11.21 -2.42
N GLY A 101 -10.87 -10.14 -3.11
CA GLY A 101 -12.27 -9.72 -3.18
C GLY A 101 -12.80 -9.07 -1.91
N LEU A 102 -11.91 -8.61 -1.03
CA LEU A 102 -12.25 -7.88 0.19
C LEU A 102 -12.31 -6.38 -0.10
N ASP A 103 -13.22 -5.67 0.56
CA ASP A 103 -13.36 -4.23 0.40
C ASP A 103 -12.08 -3.52 0.89
N PRO A 104 -11.42 -2.70 0.04
CA PRO A 104 -10.17 -2.04 0.40
C PRO A 104 -10.33 -1.02 1.54
N ASN A 105 -11.57 -0.59 1.81
CA ASN A 105 -11.93 0.36 2.86
C ASN A 105 -12.56 -0.33 4.09
N GLU A 106 -12.63 -1.66 4.10
CA GLU A 106 -13.05 -2.43 5.27
C GLU A 106 -11.97 -2.27 6.34
N THR A 107 -12.15 -1.24 7.17
CA THR A 107 -11.47 -1.10 8.45
C THR A 107 -12.02 -2.24 9.29
N GLY A 108 -11.15 -3.14 9.76
CA GLY A 108 -11.56 -4.35 10.48
C GLY A 108 -12.15 -4.06 11.85
N ASP A 109 -13.25 -3.31 11.91
CA ASP A 109 -14.07 -3.07 13.09
C ASP A 109 -15.20 -4.09 13.24
N GLU A 110 -15.23 -5.13 12.41
CA GLU A 110 -15.98 -6.35 12.71
C GLU A 110 -15.07 -7.36 13.41
N ILE A 111 -14.53 -6.96 14.57
CA ILE A 111 -14.45 -7.91 15.66
C ILE A 111 -15.89 -8.24 16.06
N MET A 112 -16.53 -9.15 15.32
CA MET A 112 -17.55 -10.00 15.93
C MET A 112 -16.82 -10.85 16.97
N GLU A 113 -16.53 -10.25 18.12
CA GLU A 113 -16.57 -10.96 19.39
C GLU A 113 -18.00 -11.47 19.48
N ASP A 114 -18.22 -12.65 18.91
CA ASP A 114 -19.41 -13.44 19.17
C ASP A 114 -19.43 -13.67 20.67
N SER A 115 -20.14 -12.75 21.32
CA SER A 115 -20.65 -12.86 22.66
C SER A 115 -21.63 -14.03 22.64
N SER A 116 -21.08 -15.24 22.63
CA SER A 116 -21.86 -16.44 22.87
C SER A 116 -22.23 -16.43 24.37
N PRO A 117 -23.53 -16.33 24.69
CA PRO A 117 -24.03 -16.06 26.02
C PRO A 117 -23.92 -17.28 26.94
N SER A 118 -23.81 -16.97 28.23
CA SER A 118 -23.92 -17.82 29.40
C SER A 118 -24.72 -19.11 29.18
N LEU A 119 -24.02 -20.24 28.96
CA LEU A 119 -24.62 -21.56 29.14
C LEU A 119 -24.55 -21.92 30.63
N GLU A 120 -25.65 -21.57 31.30
CA GLU A 120 -26.10 -22.13 32.55
C GLU A 120 -25.97 -23.66 32.50
N SER A 121 -25.02 -24.21 33.27
CA SER A 121 -24.95 -25.65 33.52
C SER A 121 -25.74 -25.96 34.79
N PRO A 122 -26.84 -26.73 34.72
CA PRO A 122 -27.57 -27.15 35.90
C PRO A 122 -26.92 -28.42 36.45
N HIS A 123 -26.09 -28.31 37.49
CA HIS A 123 -25.85 -29.47 38.37
C HIS A 123 -25.27 -29.10 39.73
N GLY A 124 -26.11 -29.22 40.76
CA GLY A 124 -25.80 -29.95 41.99
C GLY A 124 -24.78 -29.37 42.96
N GLY A 125 -25.25 -28.56 43.90
CA GLY A 125 -24.51 -28.19 45.11
C GLY A 125 -25.45 -27.84 46.26
N TYR A 126 -25.80 -28.86 47.04
CA TYR A 126 -26.54 -28.83 48.31
C TYR A 126 -26.50 -27.50 49.08
N HIS A 127 -27.67 -26.87 49.26
CA HIS A 127 -27.95 -26.02 50.42
C HIS A 127 -29.38 -26.27 50.91
N GLY A 128 -29.54 -27.39 51.63
CA GLY A 128 -30.63 -27.55 52.59
C GLY A 128 -30.39 -26.60 53.76
N ARG A 129 -31.36 -25.73 54.01
CA ARG A 129 -31.36 -24.62 54.98
C ARG A 129 -31.17 -25.06 56.44
N PRO A 130 -30.74 -24.13 57.32
CA PRO A 130 -30.59 -24.35 58.74
C PRO A 130 -31.95 -24.34 59.46
N SER A 131 -32.05 -25.02 60.59
CA SER A 131 -33.15 -24.87 61.55
C SER A 131 -32.62 -25.11 62.96
N TYR A 132 -33.13 -24.26 63.86
CA TYR A 132 -32.79 -24.04 65.26
C TYR A 132 -32.79 -25.29 66.15
#